data_AF-C1C506-F1
#
_entry.id   AF-C1C506-F1
#
_cell.length_a   1.000
_cell.length_b   1.000
_cell.length_c   1.000
_cell.angle_alpha   90.00
_cell.angle_beta   90.00
_cell.angle_gamma   90.00
#
_symmetry.space_group_name_H-M   'P 1'
#
loop_
_entity.id
_entity.type
_entity.pdbx_description
1 polymer ?
#
loop_
_entity_poly.entity_id
_entity_poly.type
_entity_poly.pdbx_seq_one_letter_code
_entity_poly.pdbx_strand_id
1 'polypeptide(L)'
;MEVSEYSPQRHSLLDAIHRFNTATTIMDETIMVPSMLQDITPAKEENGDNMNSKEVVENRNLYDSYLLLKSLRHDMKWGAHSENQIVKKLCPDTEDAPEEETGDLVDQFQHHLRGLLTVLTKLTKKANLLTNCYKKEVEIGNSTNGPYSKSIYY
;
A
#
# COMPACT_ATOMS: atom_id res chain seq x y z
N MET A 1 25.01 27.47 20.46
CA MET A 1 24.95 26.00 20.59
C MET A 1 23.64 25.60 19.97
N GLU A 2 23.71 24.78 18.92
CA GLU A 2 22.63 24.50 17.97
C GLU A 2 21.37 23.92 18.64
N VAL A 3 20.21 24.39 18.18
CA VAL A 3 18.92 23.82 18.49
C VAL A 3 18.81 22.56 17.64
N SER A 4 18.87 21.39 18.26
CA SER A 4 18.58 20.12 17.58
C SER A 4 17.15 20.17 17.06
N GLU A 5 17.00 20.46 15.76
CA GLU A 5 15.79 20.25 15.01
C GLU A 5 15.51 18.74 14.98
N TYR A 6 14.72 18.26 15.93
CA TYR A 6 14.06 16.97 15.79
C TYR A 6 13.07 17.10 14.63
N SER A 7 13.53 16.79 13.42
CA SER A 7 12.63 16.50 12.33
C SER A 7 11.69 15.40 12.82
N PRO A 8 10.35 15.57 12.79
CA PRO A 8 9.44 14.51 13.17
C PRO A 8 9.63 13.43 12.12
N GLN A 9 10.39 12.39 12.45
CA GLN A 9 10.65 11.27 11.58
C GLN A 9 9.29 10.68 11.21
N ARG A 10 8.84 10.94 9.98
CA ARG A 10 7.46 10.70 9.55
C ARG A 10 7.29 9.20 9.31
N HIS A 11 7.15 8.43 10.38
CA HIS A 11 6.89 6.98 10.35
C HIS A 11 5.45 6.62 9.90
N SER A 12 4.85 7.44 9.03
CA SER A 12 3.50 7.18 8.53
C SER A 12 3.53 6.05 7.51
N LEU A 13 2.51 5.19 7.52
CA LEU A 13 2.31 4.16 6.51
C LEU A 13 2.33 4.74 5.09
N LEU A 14 1.76 5.94 4.89
CA LEU A 14 1.77 6.62 3.59
C LEU A 14 3.19 6.99 3.14
N ASP A 15 4.05 7.39 4.06
CA ASP A 15 5.45 7.74 3.77
C ASP A 15 6.27 6.49 3.47
N ALA A 16 6.06 5.41 4.23
CA ALA A 16 6.67 4.11 3.95
C ALA A 16 6.27 3.55 2.58
N ILE A 17 4.97 3.64 2.24
CA ILE A 17 4.43 3.28 0.91
C ILE A 17 5.07 4.13 -0.19
N HIS A 18 5.17 5.44 0.01
CA HIS A 18 5.78 6.34 -0.95
C HIS A 18 7.26 5.98 -1.19
N ARG A 19 8.03 5.77 -0.12
CA ARG A 19 9.43 5.35 -0.20
C ARG A 19 9.59 4.01 -0.92
N PHE A 20 8.74 3.03 -0.61
CA PHE A 20 8.71 1.74 -1.30
C PHE A 20 8.42 1.89 -2.80
N ASN A 21 7.41 2.69 -3.17
CA ASN A 21 7.09 2.98 -4.56
C ASN A 21 8.25 3.64 -5.31
N THR A 22 8.90 4.62 -4.69
CA THR A 22 10.05 5.32 -5.28
C THR A 22 11.21 4.34 -5.48
N ALA A 23 11.56 3.55 -4.48
CA ALA A 23 12.62 2.56 -4.58
C ALA A 23 12.33 1.51 -5.68
N THR A 24 11.10 1.00 -5.75
CA THR A 24 10.70 0.01 -6.76
C THR A 24 10.62 0.62 -8.16
N THR A 25 10.29 1.90 -8.27
CA THR A 25 10.34 2.64 -9.56
C THR A 25 11.78 2.78 -10.04
N ILE A 26 12.69 3.20 -9.16
CA ILE A 26 14.13 3.30 -9.46
C ILE A 26 14.68 1.93 -9.87
N MET A 27 14.28 0.88 -9.15
CA MET A 27 14.63 -0.51 -9.49
C MET A 27 14.20 -0.87 -10.92
N ASP A 28 12.94 -0.59 -11.28
CA ASP A 28 12.41 -0.88 -12.62
C ASP A 28 13.06 -0.03 -13.74
N GLU A 29 13.46 1.21 -13.45
CA GLU A 29 14.18 2.07 -14.40
C GLU A 29 15.65 1.66 -14.59
N THR A 30 16.26 1.12 -13.53
CA THR A 30 17.68 0.73 -13.53
C THR A 30 17.90 -0.66 -14.13
N ILE A 31 16.98 -1.60 -13.87
CA ILE A 31 17.09 -2.99 -14.31
C ILE A 31 16.52 -3.13 -15.72
N MET A 32 17.38 -2.86 -16.71
CA MET A 32 17.02 -2.90 -18.13
C MET A 32 16.87 -4.33 -18.68
N VAL A 33 17.57 -5.31 -18.08
CA VAL A 33 17.52 -6.71 -18.50
C VAL A 33 17.34 -7.59 -17.25
N PRO A 34 16.10 -7.85 -16.82
CA PRO A 34 15.83 -8.59 -15.58
C PRO A 34 16.44 -10.00 -15.54
N SER A 35 16.57 -10.69 -16.68
CA SER A 35 17.12 -12.04 -16.74
C SER A 35 18.57 -12.13 -16.24
N MET A 36 19.35 -11.05 -16.36
CA MET A 36 20.72 -10.99 -15.86
C MET A 36 20.79 -11.11 -14.32
N LEU A 37 19.70 -10.82 -13.61
CA LEU A 37 19.64 -10.98 -12.16
C LEU A 37 19.73 -12.45 -11.74
N GLN A 38 19.37 -13.39 -12.62
CA GLN A 38 19.46 -14.81 -12.32
C GLN A 38 20.90 -15.31 -12.20
N ASP A 39 21.82 -14.65 -12.88
CA ASP A 39 23.23 -15.00 -12.95
C ASP A 39 24.08 -14.26 -11.89
N ILE A 40 23.48 -13.33 -11.14
CA ILE A 40 24.17 -12.52 -10.12
C ILE A 40 23.99 -13.18 -8.75
N THR A 41 25.09 -13.69 -8.19
CA THR A 41 25.12 -14.10 -6.78
C THR A 41 25.26 -12.85 -5.91
N PRO A 42 24.39 -12.64 -4.90
CA PRO A 42 24.52 -11.48 -4.02
C PRO A 42 25.88 -11.54 -3.30
N ALA A 43 26.69 -10.49 -3.48
CA ALA A 43 27.94 -10.36 -2.75
C ALA A 43 27.61 -10.20 -1.27
N LYS A 44 28.23 -11.01 -0.41
CA LYS A 44 28.10 -10.90 1.05
C LYS A 44 28.75 -9.59 1.48
N GLU A 45 27.97 -8.52 1.59
CA GLU A 45 28.46 -7.29 2.22
C GLU A 45 28.61 -7.56 3.72
N GLU A 46 29.87 -7.65 4.17
CA GLU A 46 30.27 -7.91 5.56
C GLU A 46 30.15 -6.66 6.43
N ASN A 47 29.01 -5.95 6.39
CA ASN A 47 28.84 -4.77 7.24
C ASN A 47 27.40 -4.62 7.76
N GLY A 48 27.27 -4.71 9.08
CA GLY A 48 26.22 -4.03 9.84
C GLY A 48 25.10 -4.92 10.35
N ASP A 49 25.13 -5.19 11.66
CA ASP A 49 24.08 -5.69 12.53
C ASP A 49 22.65 -5.31 12.11
N ASN A 50 21.96 -6.20 11.37
CA ASN A 50 20.51 -6.25 11.35
C ASN A 50 20.05 -7.69 11.03
N MET A 51 19.91 -8.50 12.08
CA MET A 51 19.68 -9.95 12.00
C MET A 51 18.38 -10.36 11.31
N ASN A 52 17.45 -9.43 11.01
CA ASN A 52 16.17 -9.75 10.38
C ASN A 52 16.13 -9.49 8.86
N SER A 53 17.02 -8.66 8.30
CA SER A 53 17.08 -8.40 6.86
C SER A 53 18.06 -9.30 6.11
N LYS A 54 18.93 -9.99 6.85
CA LYS A 54 19.98 -10.83 6.28
C LYS A 54 19.45 -12.18 5.77
N GLU A 55 18.46 -12.74 6.46
CA GLU A 55 17.91 -14.07 6.15
C GLU A 55 17.05 -14.08 4.88
N VAL A 56 16.34 -12.98 4.59
CA VAL A 56 15.45 -12.87 3.41
C VAL A 56 16.23 -12.74 2.10
N VAL A 57 17.44 -12.16 2.14
CA VAL A 57 18.28 -11.93 0.95
C VAL A 57 19.21 -13.11 0.67
N GLU A 58 19.66 -13.85 1.70
CA GLU A 58 20.61 -14.95 1.52
C GLU A 58 20.01 -16.20 0.86
N ASN A 59 18.68 -16.39 0.91
CA ASN A 59 18.02 -17.60 0.42
C ASN A 59 17.32 -17.45 -0.94
N ARG A 60 17.35 -16.28 -1.59
CA ARG A 60 16.62 -16.04 -2.85
C ARG A 60 17.50 -15.47 -3.94
N ASN A 61 17.24 -15.94 -5.16
CA ASN A 61 17.82 -15.33 -6.34
C ASN A 61 17.35 -13.87 -6.45
N LEU A 62 18.22 -12.98 -6.91
CA LEU A 62 17.89 -11.55 -7.08
C LEU A 62 16.72 -11.35 -8.05
N TYR A 63 16.58 -12.26 -9.02
CA TYR A 63 15.45 -12.27 -9.93
C TYR A 63 14.10 -12.51 -9.23
N ASP A 64 14.05 -13.42 -8.27
CA ASP A 64 12.81 -13.75 -7.55
C ASP A 64 12.42 -12.61 -6.61
N SER A 65 13.41 -11.98 -5.98
CA SER A 65 13.21 -10.75 -5.20
C SER A 65 12.69 -9.59 -6.06
N TYR A 66 13.23 -9.42 -7.27
CA TYR A 66 12.75 -8.43 -8.24
C TYR A 66 11.28 -8.67 -8.62
N LEU A 67 10.89 -9.92 -8.89
CA LEU A 67 9.53 -10.27 -9.28
C LEU A 67 8.54 -10.07 -8.12
N LEU A 68 8.94 -10.42 -6.91
CA LEU A 68 8.19 -10.18 -5.68
C LEU A 68 7.88 -8.69 -5.49
N LEU A 69 8.90 -7.83 -5.54
CA LEU A 69 8.75 -6.39 -5.36
C LEU A 69 7.85 -5.78 -6.43
N LYS A 70 7.91 -6.28 -7.67
CA LYS A 70 7.00 -5.87 -8.75
C LYS A 70 5.56 -6.28 -8.51
N SER A 71 5.33 -7.51 -8.07
CA SER A 71 3.98 -7.97 -7.70
C SER A 71 3.41 -7.09 -6.60
N LEU A 72 4.20 -6.81 -5.56
CA LEU A 72 3.78 -5.99 -4.43
C LEU A 72 3.45 -4.55 -4.84
N ARG A 73 4.28 -3.95 -5.70
CA ARG A 73 4.02 -2.61 -6.27
C ARG A 73 2.74 -2.60 -7.10
N HIS A 74 2.51 -3.64 -7.91
CA HIS A 74 1.31 -3.78 -8.70
C HIS A 74 0.05 -3.83 -7.82
N ASP A 75 0.04 -4.68 -6.80
CA ASP A 75 -1.06 -4.84 -5.85
C ASP A 75 -1.37 -3.55 -5.09
N MET A 76 -0.34 -2.76 -4.81
CA MET A 76 -0.51 -1.48 -4.14
C MET A 76 -1.05 -0.38 -5.05
N LYS A 77 -0.65 -0.37 -6.33
CA LYS A 77 -1.08 0.65 -7.31
C LYS A 77 -2.52 0.39 -7.80
N TRP A 78 -2.85 -0.87 -8.05
CA TRP A 78 -4.10 -1.26 -8.70
C TRP A 78 -5.06 -2.01 -7.77
N GLY A 79 -4.65 -2.31 -6.54
CA GLY A 79 -5.36 -3.22 -5.66
C GLY A 79 -5.04 -4.68 -6.00
N ALA A 80 -5.25 -5.58 -5.03
CA ALA A 80 -5.11 -7.02 -5.23
C ALA A 80 -6.19 -7.53 -6.20
N HIS A 81 -5.94 -7.36 -7.51
CA HIS A 81 -6.65 -8.05 -8.57
C HIS A 81 -6.26 -9.52 -8.50
N SER A 82 -7.24 -10.42 -8.37
CA SER A 82 -7.05 -11.88 -8.28
C SER A 82 -6.49 -12.54 -9.55
N GLU A 83 -5.70 -11.82 -10.33
CA GLU A 83 -5.03 -12.29 -11.54
C GLU A 83 -3.51 -12.12 -11.40
N ASN A 84 -2.92 -12.63 -10.33
CA ASN A 84 -1.50 -12.99 -10.31
C ASN A 84 -1.25 -14.22 -11.22
N GLN A 85 -1.60 -14.09 -12.51
CA GLN A 85 -1.25 -15.05 -13.55
C GLN A 85 0.19 -14.84 -14.07
N ILE A 86 0.86 -13.75 -13.70
CA ILE A 86 2.19 -13.41 -14.22
C ILE A 86 3.25 -14.40 -13.70
N VAL A 87 3.14 -14.84 -12.44
CA VAL A 87 4.06 -15.83 -11.84
C VAL A 87 3.72 -17.26 -12.28
N LYS A 88 2.43 -17.57 -12.49
CA LYS A 88 1.98 -18.92 -12.86
C LYS A 88 2.16 -19.27 -14.34
N LYS A 89 2.32 -18.28 -15.23
CA LYS A 89 2.44 -18.51 -16.69
C LYS A 89 3.88 -18.66 -17.21
N LEU A 90 4.91 -18.33 -16.43
CA LEU A 90 6.29 -18.34 -16.94
C LEU A 90 7.13 -19.57 -16.56
N CYS A 91 6.69 -20.41 -15.61
CA CYS A 91 7.38 -21.65 -15.24
C CYS A 91 6.36 -22.78 -15.00
N PRO A 92 6.14 -23.71 -15.96
CA PRO A 92 5.25 -24.85 -15.77
C PRO A 92 5.88 -26.04 -15.02
N ASP A 93 7.22 -26.09 -14.91
CA ASP A 93 7.94 -27.32 -14.52
C ASP A 93 8.85 -27.14 -13.30
N THR A 94 8.26 -27.01 -12.11
CA THR A 94 8.96 -27.34 -10.86
C THR A 94 7.96 -27.79 -9.81
N GLU A 95 7.53 -29.06 -9.89
CA GLU A 95 6.63 -29.70 -8.92
C GLU A 95 7.32 -30.10 -7.60
N ASP A 96 8.50 -29.56 -7.26
CA ASP A 96 9.25 -30.01 -6.07
C ASP A 96 10.17 -28.93 -5.46
N ALA A 97 9.71 -27.68 -5.39
CA ALA A 97 10.40 -26.61 -4.67
C ALA A 97 9.63 -26.27 -3.37
N PRO A 98 10.33 -26.10 -2.23
CA PRO A 98 9.68 -25.89 -0.94
C PRO A 98 8.77 -24.66 -1.03
N GLU A 99 7.51 -24.83 -0.62
CA GLU A 99 6.50 -23.77 -0.56
C GLU A 99 7.07 -22.57 0.21
N GLU A 100 7.50 -21.57 -0.56
CA GLU A 100 8.52 -20.63 -0.15
C GLU A 100 7.88 -19.43 0.57
N GLU A 101 8.41 -19.10 1.75
CA GLU A 101 8.07 -18.05 2.73
C GLU A 101 7.63 -16.67 2.17
N THR A 102 7.89 -16.36 0.89
CA THR A 102 7.41 -15.14 0.21
C THR A 102 5.95 -15.13 -0.15
N GLY A 103 5.35 -16.31 -0.40
CA GLY A 103 3.91 -16.38 -0.62
C GLY A 103 3.17 -15.78 0.58
N ASP A 104 3.63 -16.13 1.78
CA ASP A 104 3.06 -15.68 3.04
C ASP A 104 3.17 -14.16 3.24
N LEU A 105 4.32 -13.55 2.93
CA LEU A 105 4.49 -12.09 3.07
C LEU A 105 3.59 -11.30 2.09
N VAL A 106 3.44 -11.77 0.86
CA VAL A 106 2.54 -11.15 -0.12
C VAL A 106 1.10 -11.29 0.33
N ASP A 107 0.69 -12.49 0.72
CA ASP A 107 -0.66 -12.79 1.17
C ASP A 107 -1.03 -11.99 2.42
N GLN A 108 -0.10 -11.87 3.38
CA GLN A 108 -0.25 -11.07 4.58
C GLN A 108 -0.40 -9.57 4.23
N PHE A 109 0.47 -9.03 3.37
CA PHE A 109 0.37 -7.64 2.95
C PHE A 109 -0.96 -7.37 2.25
N GLN A 110 -1.38 -8.24 1.33
CA GLN A 110 -2.64 -8.15 0.63
C GLN A 110 -3.84 -8.19 1.59
N HIS A 111 -3.80 -9.10 2.57
CA HIS A 111 -4.82 -9.21 3.60
C HIS A 111 -4.97 -7.90 4.38
N HIS A 112 -3.85 -7.34 4.86
CA HIS A 112 -3.85 -6.08 5.60
C HIS A 112 -4.32 -4.90 4.76
N LEU A 113 -3.86 -4.78 3.51
CA LEU A 113 -4.25 -3.70 2.61
C LEU A 113 -5.76 -3.74 2.31
N ARG A 114 -6.30 -4.95 2.04
CA ARG A 114 -7.74 -5.17 1.83
C ARG A 114 -8.55 -4.83 3.09
N GLY A 115 -8.07 -5.22 4.26
CA GLY A 115 -8.67 -4.89 5.55
C GLY A 115 -8.74 -3.38 5.77
N LEU A 116 -7.63 -2.69 5.56
CA LEU A 116 -7.55 -1.23 5.71
C LEU A 116 -8.50 -0.51 4.73
N LEU A 117 -8.50 -0.90 3.45
CA LEU A 117 -9.41 -0.33 2.44
C LEU A 117 -10.88 -0.51 2.83
N THR A 118 -11.22 -1.68 3.38
CA THR A 118 -12.59 -1.99 3.84
C THR A 118 -13.00 -1.07 5.00
N VAL A 119 -12.12 -0.88 5.99
CA VAL A 119 -12.38 0.00 7.13
C VAL A 119 -12.54 1.45 6.67
N LEU A 120 -11.63 1.95 5.83
CA LEU A 120 -11.70 3.31 5.29
C LEU A 120 -13.00 3.53 4.52
N THR A 121 -13.40 2.58 3.67
CA THR A 121 -14.67 2.65 2.93
C THR A 121 -15.88 2.77 3.86
N LYS A 122 -15.92 1.99 4.95
CA LYS A 122 -17.01 2.05 5.94
C LYS A 122 -17.03 3.40 6.67
N LEU A 123 -15.86 3.91 7.06
CA LEU A 123 -15.74 5.22 7.70
C LEU A 123 -16.16 6.36 6.78
N THR A 124 -15.76 6.33 5.50
CA THR A 124 -16.18 7.30 4.49
C THR A 124 -17.70 7.29 4.30
N LYS A 125 -18.33 6.10 4.24
CA LYS A 125 -19.80 6.00 4.19
C LYS A 125 -20.45 6.63 5.42
N LYS A 126 -19.94 6.38 6.62
CA LYS A 126 -20.44 7.00 7.86
C LYS A 126 -20.29 8.53 7.83
N ALA A 127 -19.15 9.04 7.41
CA ALA A 127 -18.90 10.47 7.27
C ALA A 127 -19.90 11.11 6.28
N ASN A 128 -20.08 10.50 5.11
CA ASN A 128 -21.04 10.97 4.10
C ASN A 128 -22.49 10.95 4.62
N LEU A 129 -22.88 9.92 5.39
CA LEU A 129 -24.19 9.87 6.03
C LEU A 129 -24.37 11.02 7.02
N LEU A 130 -23.39 11.27 7.89
CA LEU A 130 -23.43 12.40 8.83
C LEU A 130 -23.56 13.74 8.11
N THR A 131 -22.75 13.96 7.06
CA THR A 131 -22.82 15.17 6.23
C THR A 131 -24.21 15.32 5.58
N ASN A 132 -24.78 14.24 5.06
CA ASN A 132 -26.10 14.28 4.42
C ASN A 132 -27.23 14.50 5.42
N CYS A 133 -27.16 13.91 6.62
CA CYS A 133 -28.11 14.17 7.70
C CYS A 133 -28.07 15.63 8.12
N TYR A 134 -26.87 16.20 8.30
CA TYR A 134 -26.72 17.61 8.63
C TYR A 134 -27.29 18.52 7.54
N LYS A 135 -26.96 18.26 6.27
CA LYS A 135 -27.50 19.03 5.14
C LYS A 135 -29.04 19.03 5.13
N LYS A 136 -29.65 17.86 5.30
CA LYS A 136 -31.12 17.73 5.37
C LYS A 136 -31.72 18.52 6.53
N GLU A 137 -31.13 18.41 7.72
CA GLU A 137 -31.64 19.11 8.91
C GLU A 137 -31.54 20.63 8.75
N VAL A 138 -30.44 21.13 8.18
CA VAL A 138 -30.24 22.57 7.91
C VAL A 138 -31.17 23.06 6.79
N GLU A 139 -31.38 22.29 5.73
CA GLU A 139 -32.33 22.62 4.65
C GLU A 139 -33.78 22.65 5.16
N ILE A 140 -34.15 21.75 6.07
CA ILE A 140 -35.47 21.71 6.72
C ILE A 140 -35.64 22.91 7.67
N GLY A 141 -34.64 23.22 8.51
CA GLY A 141 -34.66 24.35 9.43
C GLY A 141 -34.67 25.73 8.74
N ASN A 142 -34.15 25.82 7.52
CA ASN A 142 -34.23 27.03 6.69
C ASN A 142 -35.60 27.18 6.00
N SER A 143 -36.33 26.09 5.78
CA SER A 143 -37.66 26.11 5.16
C SER A 143 -38.79 26.44 6.14
N THR A 144 -38.56 26.29 7.46
CA THR A 144 -39.53 26.66 8.50
C THR A 144 -39.39 28.10 9.01
N ASN A 145 -38.40 28.86 8.53
CA ASN A 145 -38.17 30.25 8.94
C ASN A 145 -38.47 31.26 7.81
N GLY A 146 -39.76 31.46 7.54
CA GLY A 146 -40.30 32.67 6.90
C GLY A 146 -41.48 32.43 5.95
N PRO A 147 -42.45 33.35 5.80
CA PRO A 147 -42.83 34.51 6.63
C PRO A 147 -44.35 34.52 6.90
N TYR A 148 -44.80 34.21 8.12
CA TYR A 148 -46.20 34.42 8.48
C TYR A 148 -46.35 35.21 9.77
N SER A 149 -47.06 36.32 9.62
CA SER A 149 -47.92 36.99 10.62
C SER A 149 -47.35 38.19 11.36
N LYS A 150 -47.56 39.39 10.78
CA LYS A 150 -48.48 40.40 11.35
C LYS A 150 -48.67 41.56 10.36
N SER A 151 -49.59 41.36 9.41
CA SER A 151 -50.28 42.48 8.77
C SER A 151 -51.46 42.84 9.67
N ILE A 152 -51.25 43.79 10.58
CA ILE A 152 -52.35 44.50 11.24
C ILE A 152 -52.67 45.69 10.33
N TYR A 153 -53.74 45.57 9.55
CA TYR A 153 -54.38 46.72 8.92
C TYR A 153 -55.88 46.65 9.20
N TYR A 154 -56.32 47.68 9.94
CA TYR A 154 -57.66 48.15 10.30
C TYR A 154 -58.58 47.21 11.08
#